data_AF-A0A962QGR8-F1
#
_entry.id   AF-A0A962QGR8-F1
#
_cell.length_a   1.000
_cell.length_b   1.000
_cell.length_c   1.000
_cell.angle_alpha   90.00
_cell.angle_beta   90.00
_cell.angle_gamma   90.00
#
_symmetry.space_group_name_H-M   'P 1'
#
loop_
_entity.id
_entity.type
_entity.pdbx_description
1 polymer ?
#
loop_
_entity_poly.entity_id
_entity_poly.type
_entity_poly.pdbx_seq_one_letter_code
_entity_poly.pdbx_strand_id
1 'polypeptide(L)' 'MLPVPRLTLLDLDGTLVDSVPDLAASVNAMLAQLGR' A
#
# COMPACT_ATOMS: atom_id res chain seq x y z
N MET A 1 25.19 -24.76 4.84
CA MET A 1 24.54 -23.46 5.11
C MET A 1 23.93 -22.96 3.81
N LEU A 2 22.75 -22.35 3.84
CA LEU A 2 22.16 -21.75 2.65
C LEU A 2 22.91 -20.44 2.32
N PRO A 3 23.14 -20.13 1.03
CA PRO A 3 23.76 -18.88 0.63
C PRO A 3 22.92 -17.68 1.03
N VAL A 4 23.57 -16.59 1.42
CA VAL A 4 22.90 -15.35 1.86
C VAL A 4 22.41 -14.58 0.62
N PRO A 5 21.17 -14.05 0.63
CA PRO A 5 20.68 -13.19 -0.45
C PRO A 5 21.58 -11.95 -0.59
N ARG A 6 21.94 -11.60 -1.84
CA ARG A 6 22.74 -10.40 -2.14
C ARG A 6 21.90 -9.16 -2.43
N LEU A 7 20.59 -9.33 -2.60
CA LEU A 7 19.63 -8.28 -2.89
C LEU A 7 18.26 -8.73 -2.38
N THR A 8 17.55 -7.80 -1.75
CA THR A 8 16.13 -7.94 -1.46
C THR A 8 15.43 -6.76 -2.09
N LEU A 9 14.43 -7.03 -2.92
CA LEU A 9 13.54 -6.01 -3.46
C LEU A 9 12.21 -6.11 -2.71
N LEU A 10 11.77 -4.99 -2.16
CA LEU A 10 10.52 -4.90 -1.42
C LEU A 10 9.56 -4.02 -2.21
N ASP A 11 8.31 -4.42 -2.24
CA ASP A 11 7.24 -3.52 -2.65
C ASP A 11 7.00 -2.47 -1.55
N LEU A 12 6.43 -1.33 -1.92
CA LEU A 12 6.08 -0.29 -0.97
C LEU A 12 4.68 -0.55 -0.39
N ASP A 13 3.67 -0.63 -1.26
CA ASP A 13 2.27 -0.83 -0.87
C ASP A 13 2.05 -2.28 -0.41
N GLY A 14 1.30 -2.47 0.67
CA GLY A 14 0.96 -3.78 1.21
C GLY A 14 2.16 -4.59 1.75
N THR A 15 3.38 -4.04 1.72
CA THR A 15 4.60 -4.67 2.24
C THR A 15 5.31 -3.78 3.25
N LEU A 16 5.65 -2.54 2.89
CA LEU A 16 6.31 -1.58 3.78
C LEU A 16 5.35 -0.55 4.38
N VAL A 17 4.23 -0.30 3.69
CA VAL A 17 3.19 0.64 4.11
C VAL A 17 1.84 -0.06 4.12
N ASP A 18 1.11 0.08 5.23
CA ASP A 18 -0.30 -0.31 5.30
C ASP A 18 -1.18 0.79 4.70
N SER A 19 -1.12 0.95 3.37
CA SER A 19 -1.78 2.05 2.65
C SER A 19 -3.29 1.84 2.47
N VAL A 20 -3.82 0.66 2.78
CA VAL A 20 -5.22 0.30 2.52
C VAL A 20 -6.21 1.26 3.20
N PRO A 21 -6.06 1.60 4.50
CA PRO A 21 -6.99 2.51 5.16
C PRO A 21 -6.98 3.91 4.54
N ASP A 22 -5.80 4.43 4.19
CA ASP A 22 -5.64 5.78 3.65
C ASP A 22 -6.17 5.89 2.21
N LEU A 23 -5.91 4.88 1.37
CA LEU A 23 -6.46 4.81 0.02
C LEU A 23 -7.99 4.69 0.07
N ALA A 24 -8.54 3.87 0.97
CA ALA A 24 -9.98 3.75 1.15
C ALA A 24 -10.61 5.07 1.60
N ALA A 25 -10.01 5.75 2.58
CA ALA A 25 -10.47 7.06 3.04
C ALA A 25 -10.45 8.11 1.93
N SER A 26 -9.38 8.13 1.12
CA SER A 26 -9.24 9.07 0.00
C SER A 26 -10.29 8.85 -1.08
N VAL A 27 -10.55 7.59 -1.44
CA VAL A 27 -11.59 7.22 -2.41
C VAL A 27 -12.98 7.56 -1.86
N ASN A 28 -13.25 7.29 -0.59
CA ASN A 28 -14.51 7.64 0.04
C ASN A 28 -14.74 9.15 0.05
N ALA A 29 -13.71 9.95 0.36
CA ALA A 29 -13.80 11.41 0.31
C ALA A 29 -14.10 11.91 -1.11
N MET A 30 -13.47 11.32 -2.13
CA MET A 30 -13.76 11.64 -3.53
C MET A 30 -15.19 11.27 -3.92
N LEU A 31 -15.67 10.09 -3.54
CA LEU A 31 -17.04 9.64 -3.84
C LEU A 31 -18.09 10.55 -3.18
N ALA A 32 -17.85 10.97 -1.94
CA ALA A 32 -18.72 11.91 -1.25
C ALA A 32 -18.84 13.25 -2.00
N GLN A 33 -17.74 13.75 -2.57
CA GLN A 33 -17.75 14.97 -3.41
C GLN A 33 -18.53 14.78 -4.72
N LEU A 34 -18.58 13.57 -5.25
CA LEU A 34 -19.35 13.21 -6.44
C LEU A 34 -20.82 12.87 -6.11
N GLY A 35 -21.23 12.95 -4.85
CA GLY A 35 -22.60 12.66 -4.40
C GLY A 35 -22.92 11.17 -4.33
N ARG A 36 -21.91 10.31 -4.12
CA ARG A 36 -22.06 8.88 -3.85
C ARG A 36 -21.83 8.55 -2.38
#